data_AF-X0SM80-F1
#
_entry.id   AF-X0SM80-F1
#
_cell.length_a   1.000
_cell.length_b   1.000
_cell.length_c   1.000
_cell.angle_alpha   90.00
_cell.angle_beta   90.00
_cell.angle_gamma   90.00
#
_symmetry.space_group_name_H-M   'P 1'
#
loop_
_entity.id
_entity.type
_entity.pdbx_description
1 polymer ?
#
loop_
_entity_poly.entity_id
_entity_poly.type
_entity_poly.pdbx_seq_one_letter_code
_entity_poly.pdbx_strand_id
1 'polypeptide(L)'
;MIHSALELVADRPAAADRMLSEVEAEAFLSRDTKALAEVWPPLAEARRLRRQRAASGRIDLHTHTIASDGEMTVEQLLCDHFVRGQILIDDHNMIESLPRARALVHDRDLELDVFLGIEVICTHQRRAFEFHAIAPTVSDEFVSLCGEHRQRWGRACERFVDELCDRDDLFADPIWQQVAEDFAVGGPLEPVLERYQIVRDRIKADAGERDHYLSNNQTFDMGNLWHAWGLAQD
;
A
#
# COMPACT_ATOMS: atom_id res chain seq x y z
N MET A 1 11.71 34.52 6.18
CA MET A 1 11.20 33.13 6.29
C MET A 1 11.79 32.39 7.48
N ILE A 2 13.12 32.26 7.59
CA ILE A 2 13.78 31.57 8.73
C ILE A 2 13.31 32.10 10.09
N HIS A 3 13.31 33.42 10.32
CA HIS A 3 12.88 34.00 11.60
C HIS A 3 11.45 33.61 11.99
N SER A 4 10.51 33.68 11.04
CA SER A 4 9.12 33.25 11.25
C SER A 4 9.00 31.75 11.51
N ALA A 5 9.85 30.92 10.87
CA ALA A 5 9.85 29.48 11.12
C ALA A 5 10.40 29.14 12.52
N LEU A 6 11.39 29.90 13.02
CA LEU A 6 11.96 29.71 14.37
C LEU A 6 10.91 29.87 15.46
N GLU A 7 9.98 30.81 15.32
CA GLU A 7 8.86 31.02 16.24
C GLU A 7 7.92 29.80 16.30
N LEU A 8 7.87 29.00 15.23
CA LEU A 8 7.00 27.84 15.11
C LEU A 8 7.64 26.53 15.59
N VAL A 9 8.97 26.45 15.76
CA VAL A 9 9.68 25.19 16.02
C VAL A 9 9.13 24.46 17.25
N ALA A 10 8.86 25.18 18.34
CA ALA A 10 8.37 24.58 19.58
C ALA A 10 6.89 24.16 19.49
N ASP A 11 6.04 25.03 18.93
CA ASP A 11 4.58 24.91 19.01
C ASP A 11 3.97 24.18 17.81
N ARG A 12 4.55 24.35 16.62
CA ARG A 12 4.10 23.79 15.34
C ARG A 12 5.29 23.27 14.52
N PRO A 13 6.02 22.24 15.02
CA PRO A 13 7.24 21.74 14.40
C PRO A 13 7.04 21.23 12.97
N ALA A 14 5.87 20.69 12.62
CA ALA A 14 5.59 20.28 11.24
C ALA A 14 5.53 21.46 10.27
N ALA A 15 4.90 22.57 10.67
CA ALA A 15 4.88 23.80 9.88
C ALA A 15 6.27 24.45 9.78
N ALA A 16 7.06 24.39 10.86
CA ALA A 16 8.45 24.83 10.85
C ALA A 16 9.31 23.98 9.91
N ASP A 17 9.17 22.64 9.93
CA ASP A 17 9.87 21.70 9.05
C ASP A 17 9.57 22.01 7.57
N ARG A 18 8.30 22.24 7.20
CA ARG A 18 7.89 22.64 5.85
C ARG A 18 8.61 23.93 5.41
N MET A 19 8.45 25.00 6.17
CA MET A 19 9.02 26.31 5.83
C MET A 19 10.55 26.29 5.75
N LEU A 20 11.21 25.56 6.66
CA LEU A 20 12.67 25.46 6.66
C LEU A 20 13.18 24.55 5.55
N SER A 21 12.43 23.51 5.16
CA SER A 21 12.76 22.65 4.01
C SER A 21 12.66 23.41 2.68
N GLU A 22 11.69 24.33 2.54
CA GLU A 22 11.62 25.23 1.37
C GLU A 22 12.87 26.13 1.27
N VAL A 23 13.30 26.71 2.39
CA VAL A 23 14.54 27.52 2.45
C VAL A 23 15.78 26.66 2.16
N GLU A 24 15.86 25.44 2.70
CA GLU A 24 16.94 24.49 2.41
C GLU A 24 17.03 24.19 0.91
N ALA A 25 15.90 23.92 0.25
CA ALA A 25 15.85 23.62 -1.17
C ALA A 25 16.31 24.83 -2.03
N GLU A 26 15.84 26.04 -1.71
CA GLU A 26 16.27 27.26 -2.41
C GLU A 26 17.77 27.55 -2.22
N ALA A 27 18.26 27.43 -0.99
CA ALA A 27 19.67 27.61 -0.66
C ALA A 27 20.57 26.57 -1.36
N PHE A 28 20.11 25.32 -1.44
CA PHE A 28 20.80 24.26 -2.17
C PHE A 28 20.88 24.56 -3.68
N LEU A 29 19.76 24.93 -4.31
CA LEU A 29 19.71 25.26 -5.75
C LEU A 29 20.59 26.46 -6.11
N SER A 30 20.61 27.47 -5.25
CA SER A 30 21.45 28.67 -5.41
C SER A 30 22.90 28.49 -4.98
N ARG A 31 23.24 27.35 -4.36
CA ARG A 31 24.56 27.06 -3.76
C ARG A 31 24.95 28.07 -2.66
N ASP A 32 23.97 28.61 -1.94
CA ASP A 32 24.20 29.50 -0.80
C ASP A 32 24.58 28.68 0.44
N THR A 33 25.88 28.49 0.63
CA THR A 33 26.42 27.72 1.76
C THR A 33 26.18 28.38 3.12
N LYS A 34 26.01 29.72 3.16
CA LYS A 34 25.71 30.44 4.39
C LYS A 34 24.26 30.19 4.81
N ALA A 35 23.33 30.33 3.88
CA ALA A 35 21.92 30.03 4.14
C ALA A 35 21.72 28.57 4.55
N LEU A 36 22.42 27.61 3.92
CA LEU A 36 22.43 26.21 4.32
C LEU A 36 22.92 26.01 5.77
N ALA A 37 24.01 26.68 6.15
CA ALA A 37 24.53 26.58 7.51
C ALA A 37 23.57 27.19 8.56
N GLU A 38 22.85 28.26 8.19
CA GLU A 38 21.87 28.91 9.07
C GLU A 38 20.56 28.11 9.21
N VAL A 39 20.08 27.46 8.14
CA VAL A 39 18.81 26.72 8.15
C VAL A 39 18.93 25.33 8.79
N TRP A 40 20.12 24.71 8.73
CA TRP A 40 20.28 23.31 9.14
C TRP A 40 19.97 23.05 10.63
N PRO A 41 20.51 23.81 11.61
CA PRO A 41 20.21 23.57 13.02
C PRO A 41 18.71 23.66 13.37
N PRO A 42 17.96 24.72 13.00
CA PRO A 42 16.54 24.77 13.32
C PRO A 42 15.72 23.76 12.53
N LEU A 43 16.10 23.41 11.31
CA LEU A 43 15.43 22.36 10.53
C LEU A 43 15.59 20.99 11.19
N ALA A 44 16.79 20.66 11.66
CA ALA A 44 17.05 19.43 12.39
C ALA A 44 16.20 19.35 13.67
N GLU A 45 16.08 20.46 14.40
CA GLU A 45 15.27 20.52 15.62
C GLU A 45 13.76 20.40 15.32
N ALA A 46 13.26 21.08 14.28
CA ALA A 46 11.88 20.95 13.83
C ALA A 46 11.54 19.50 13.46
N ARG A 47 12.41 18.83 12.68
CA ARG A 47 12.28 17.40 12.33
C ARG A 47 12.30 16.50 13.57
N ARG A 48 13.17 16.78 14.55
CA ARG A 48 13.24 16.03 15.82
C ARG A 48 11.94 16.14 16.61
N LEU A 49 11.44 17.36 16.81
CA LEU A 49 10.21 17.62 17.54
C LEU A 49 8.98 17.04 16.81
N ARG A 50 8.92 17.17 15.48
CA ARG A 50 7.87 16.55 14.65
C ARG A 50 7.81 15.04 14.87
N ARG A 51 8.96 14.35 14.77
CA ARG A 51 9.06 12.90 15.05
C ARG A 51 8.67 12.55 16.49
N GLN A 52 9.07 13.36 17.46
CA GLN A 52 8.68 13.14 18.85
C GLN A 52 7.14 13.23 19.03
N ARG A 53 6.48 14.17 18.36
CA ARG A 53 5.02 14.28 18.38
C ARG A 53 4.34 13.12 17.65
N ALA A 54 4.87 12.72 16.50
CA ALA A 54 4.42 11.54 15.76
C ALA A 54 4.54 10.27 16.62
N ALA A 55 5.68 10.07 17.30
CA ALA A 55 5.93 8.89 18.13
C ALA A 55 4.98 8.75 19.34
N SER A 56 4.34 9.83 19.76
CA SER A 56 3.31 9.81 20.82
C SER A 56 1.89 9.53 20.30
N GLY A 57 1.71 9.36 18.99
CA GLY A 57 0.43 9.02 18.36
C GLY A 57 0.23 7.51 18.16
N ARG A 58 -0.71 7.15 17.27
CA ARG A 58 -0.96 5.75 16.88
C ARG A 58 0.24 5.20 16.10
N ILE A 59 0.49 3.91 16.20
CA ILE A 59 1.48 3.21 15.36
C ILE A 59 0.72 2.16 14.56
N ASP A 60 0.90 2.18 13.25
CA ASP A 60 0.41 1.17 12.33
C ASP A 60 1.52 0.85 11.32
N LEU A 61 1.83 -0.43 11.17
CA LEU A 61 2.96 -0.89 10.36
C LEU A 61 2.50 -1.82 9.23
N HIS A 62 1.23 -1.79 8.89
CA HIS A 62 0.65 -2.55 7.78
C HIS A 62 -0.60 -1.80 7.31
N THR A 63 -0.49 -1.05 6.22
CA THR A 63 -1.61 -0.26 5.71
C THR A 63 -1.60 -0.16 4.19
N HIS A 64 -2.72 -0.60 3.61
CA HIS A 64 -3.00 -0.52 2.19
C HIS A 64 -3.80 0.71 1.81
N THR A 65 -3.60 1.14 0.57
CA THR A 65 -4.40 2.18 -0.07
C THR A 65 -5.10 1.61 -1.30
N ILE A 66 -5.96 2.42 -1.93
CA ILE A 66 -6.59 2.03 -3.21
C ILE A 66 -5.59 1.80 -4.35
N ALA A 67 -4.29 2.07 -4.15
CA ALA A 67 -3.27 1.74 -5.12
C ALA A 67 -3.12 0.21 -5.29
N SER A 68 -3.39 -0.54 -4.21
CA SER A 68 -3.50 -2.00 -4.19
C SER A 68 -4.93 -2.44 -3.81
N ASP A 69 -5.15 -2.96 -2.60
CA ASP A 69 -6.44 -3.51 -2.15
C ASP A 69 -7.06 -2.79 -0.95
N GLY A 70 -6.49 -1.65 -0.54
CA GLY A 70 -7.04 -0.82 0.52
C GLY A 70 -8.31 -0.07 0.11
N GLU A 71 -9.09 0.37 1.09
CA GLU A 71 -10.37 1.07 0.87
C GLU A 71 -10.23 2.60 0.77
N MET A 72 -9.07 3.15 1.15
CA MET A 72 -8.86 4.60 1.27
C MET A 72 -7.79 5.11 0.29
N THR A 73 -8.02 6.31 -0.26
CA THR A 73 -6.95 7.11 -0.87
C THR A 73 -5.89 7.48 0.17
N VAL A 74 -4.69 7.82 -0.29
CA VAL A 74 -3.61 8.33 0.59
C VAL A 74 -4.08 9.56 1.37
N GLU A 75 -4.83 10.45 0.73
CA GLU A 75 -5.42 11.64 1.36
C GLU A 75 -6.38 11.28 2.48
N GLN A 76 -7.38 10.43 2.22
CA GLN A 76 -8.34 10.00 3.23
C GLN A 76 -7.63 9.33 4.40
N LEU A 77 -6.66 8.46 4.09
CA LEU A 77 -5.87 7.76 5.10
C LEU A 77 -5.12 8.74 6.00
N LEU A 78 -4.36 9.69 5.45
CA LEU A 78 -3.44 10.53 6.24
C LEU A 78 -4.09 11.81 6.80
N CYS A 79 -5.11 12.35 6.13
CA CYS A 79 -5.73 13.62 6.52
C CYS A 79 -7.03 13.45 7.33
N ASP A 80 -7.74 12.33 7.18
CA ASP A 80 -9.02 12.11 7.85
C ASP A 80 -8.92 10.98 8.90
N HIS A 81 -8.22 9.89 8.59
CA HIS A 81 -8.20 8.70 9.43
C HIS A 81 -6.98 8.60 10.37
N PHE A 82 -5.79 8.92 9.88
CA PHE A 82 -4.50 8.73 10.56
C PHE A 82 -3.75 10.06 10.63
N VAL A 83 -4.27 11.02 11.40
CA VAL A 83 -3.77 12.42 11.40
C VAL A 83 -2.53 12.67 12.28
N ARG A 84 -2.20 11.73 13.18
CA ARG A 84 -1.00 11.80 14.05
C ARG A 84 -0.54 10.41 14.46
N GLY A 85 0.77 10.14 14.37
CA GLY A 85 1.31 8.81 14.60
C GLY A 85 2.46 8.43 13.68
N GLN A 86 2.72 7.13 13.63
CA GLN A 86 3.69 6.47 12.76
C GLN A 86 2.93 5.46 11.90
N ILE A 87 3.09 5.54 10.58
CA ILE A 87 2.36 4.69 9.64
C ILE A 87 3.30 4.10 8.59
N LEU A 88 3.24 2.81 8.32
CA LEU A 88 3.82 2.18 7.13
C LEU A 88 2.72 2.08 6.07
N ILE A 89 2.97 2.65 4.87
CA ILE A 89 2.16 2.36 3.69
C ILE A 89 2.93 1.36 2.85
N ASP A 90 2.32 0.20 2.59
CA ASP A 90 2.97 -0.97 2.01
C ASP A 90 2.09 -1.72 1.00
N ASP A 91 1.52 -0.98 0.06
CA ASP A 91 0.72 -1.52 -1.04
C ASP A 91 1.36 -2.73 -1.76
N HIS A 92 0.52 -3.70 -2.16
CA HIS A 92 0.95 -4.94 -2.78
C HIS A 92 1.83 -4.74 -4.04
N ASN A 93 3.09 -5.16 -3.94
CA ASN A 93 4.09 -5.15 -5.03
C ASN A 93 4.30 -3.78 -5.71
N MET A 94 4.05 -2.66 -5.01
CA MET A 94 4.17 -1.33 -5.61
C MET A 94 4.47 -0.22 -4.60
N ILE A 95 4.87 0.95 -5.11
CA ILE A 95 5.22 2.13 -4.31
C ILE A 95 4.54 3.43 -4.77
N GLU A 96 3.52 3.35 -5.61
CA GLU A 96 2.96 4.55 -6.27
C GLU A 96 2.25 5.50 -5.29
N SER A 97 1.76 4.99 -4.17
CA SER A 97 1.17 5.78 -3.08
C SER A 97 2.21 6.61 -2.33
N LEU A 98 3.48 6.20 -2.36
CA LEU A 98 4.53 6.71 -1.48
C LEU A 98 4.97 8.16 -1.77
N PRO A 99 5.19 8.58 -3.04
CA PRO A 99 5.47 9.98 -3.35
C PRO A 99 4.36 10.91 -2.88
N ARG A 100 3.09 10.49 -3.06
CA ARG A 100 1.94 11.28 -2.63
C ARG A 100 1.84 11.38 -1.12
N ALA A 101 2.09 10.29 -0.40
CA ALA A 101 2.10 10.26 1.06
C ALA A 101 3.14 11.23 1.63
N ARG A 102 4.38 11.20 1.09
CA ARG A 102 5.44 12.14 1.47
C ARG A 102 5.06 13.59 1.24
N ALA A 103 4.50 13.90 0.07
CA ALA A 103 4.07 15.25 -0.26
C ALA A 103 2.99 15.75 0.71
N LEU A 104 1.98 14.93 1.02
CA LEU A 104 0.90 15.31 1.92
C LEU A 104 1.36 15.60 3.35
N VAL A 105 2.27 14.79 3.90
CA VAL A 105 2.83 15.02 5.23
C VAL A 105 3.48 16.40 5.32
N HIS A 106 4.23 16.76 4.27
CA HIS A 106 4.89 18.06 4.16
C HIS A 106 3.87 19.19 3.95
N ASP A 107 3.02 19.08 2.93
CA ASP A 107 2.14 20.16 2.49
C ASP A 107 1.05 20.50 3.52
N ARG A 108 0.61 19.52 4.31
CA ARG A 108 -0.47 19.67 5.29
C ARG A 108 0.01 19.80 6.74
N ASP A 109 1.30 19.97 6.97
CA ASP A 109 1.89 20.09 8.31
C ASP A 109 1.51 18.92 9.24
N LEU A 110 1.48 17.69 8.70
CA LEU A 110 1.02 16.53 9.47
C LEU A 110 2.08 16.08 10.49
N GLU A 111 1.62 15.73 11.69
CA GLU A 111 2.44 15.15 12.75
C GLU A 111 2.57 13.63 12.56
N LEU A 112 2.98 13.23 11.35
CA LEU A 112 3.10 11.84 10.92
C LEU A 112 4.52 11.48 10.52
N ASP A 113 5.01 10.35 11.02
CA ASP A 113 6.16 9.68 10.42
C ASP A 113 5.65 8.58 9.48
N VAL A 114 5.79 8.81 8.18
CA VAL A 114 5.35 7.85 7.16
C VAL A 114 6.55 7.03 6.74
N PHE A 115 6.56 5.77 7.15
CA PHE A 115 7.44 4.75 6.64
C PHE A 115 6.92 4.31 5.29
N LEU A 116 7.86 4.06 4.39
CA LEU A 116 7.59 3.66 3.03
C LEU A 116 7.94 2.18 2.90
N GLY A 117 7.00 1.36 2.46
CA GLY A 117 7.22 -0.05 2.26
C GLY A 117 6.56 -0.60 1.00
N ILE A 118 6.77 -1.88 0.77
CA ILE A 118 6.07 -2.71 -0.19
C ILE A 118 5.74 -4.03 0.53
N GLU A 119 4.49 -4.45 0.51
CA GLU A 119 4.15 -5.84 0.80
C GLU A 119 4.35 -6.66 -0.47
N VAL A 120 5.30 -7.59 -0.43
CA VAL A 120 5.66 -8.43 -1.56
C VAL A 120 4.98 -9.77 -1.45
N ILE A 121 4.12 -10.06 -2.42
CA ILE A 121 3.49 -11.36 -2.59
C ILE A 121 4.48 -12.26 -3.33
N CYS A 122 4.78 -13.42 -2.76
CA CYS A 122 5.70 -14.35 -3.39
C CYS A 122 5.32 -15.80 -3.11
N THR A 123 5.82 -16.70 -3.96
CA THR A 123 5.58 -18.14 -3.83
C THR A 123 6.90 -18.87 -3.68
N HIS A 124 7.01 -19.75 -2.68
CA HIS A 124 8.15 -20.65 -2.51
C HIS A 124 7.64 -22.06 -2.27
N GLN A 125 8.12 -23.03 -3.07
CA GLN A 125 7.70 -24.44 -3.00
C GLN A 125 6.17 -24.60 -3.02
N ARG A 126 5.48 -23.84 -3.89
CA ARG A 126 4.01 -23.83 -4.03
C ARG A 126 3.25 -23.33 -2.79
N ARG A 127 3.91 -22.58 -1.90
CA ARG A 127 3.27 -21.85 -0.81
C ARG A 127 3.38 -20.37 -1.09
N ALA A 128 2.24 -19.68 -1.11
CA ALA A 128 2.23 -18.22 -1.11
C ALA A 128 2.62 -17.71 0.29
N PHE A 129 3.34 -16.60 0.32
CA PHE A 129 3.59 -15.84 1.54
C PHE A 129 3.84 -14.38 1.16
N GLU A 130 3.49 -13.50 2.09
CA GLU A 130 3.77 -12.08 2.00
C GLU A 130 4.93 -11.72 2.93
N PHE A 131 5.72 -10.74 2.53
CA PHE A 131 6.67 -10.10 3.43
C PHE A 131 6.75 -8.61 3.15
N HIS A 132 7.06 -7.84 4.19
CA HIS A 132 7.11 -6.38 4.13
C HIS A 132 8.56 -5.96 3.89
N ALA A 133 8.81 -5.31 2.76
CA ALA A 133 10.08 -4.66 2.47
C ALA A 133 9.98 -3.17 2.84
N ILE A 134 10.70 -2.73 3.86
CA ILE A 134 10.65 -1.34 4.36
C ILE A 134 11.86 -0.54 3.84
N ALA A 135 11.62 0.66 3.30
CA ALA A 135 12.67 1.58 2.86
C ALA A 135 13.64 1.94 4.00
N PRO A 136 14.95 2.11 3.75
CA PRO A 136 15.56 2.43 2.46
C PRO A 136 16.01 1.22 1.64
N THR A 137 15.52 0.01 1.95
CA THR A 137 15.97 -1.24 1.31
C THR A 137 15.44 -1.47 -0.11
N VAL A 138 14.61 -0.58 -0.63
CA VAL A 138 13.94 -0.73 -1.93
C VAL A 138 14.77 -0.05 -3.02
N SER A 139 15.48 -0.83 -3.85
CA SER A 139 16.19 -0.32 -5.03
C SER A 139 15.26 -0.24 -6.25
N ASP A 140 15.62 0.56 -7.25
CA ASP A 140 14.86 0.66 -8.51
C ASP A 140 14.71 -0.71 -9.19
N GLU A 141 15.72 -1.57 -9.11
CA GLU A 141 15.66 -2.94 -9.64
C GLU A 141 14.62 -3.79 -8.89
N PHE A 142 14.53 -3.65 -7.57
CA PHE A 142 13.54 -4.37 -6.77
C PHE A 142 12.11 -3.88 -7.07
N VAL A 143 11.91 -2.57 -7.23
CA VAL A 143 10.63 -2.01 -7.66
C VAL A 143 10.25 -2.54 -9.04
N SER A 144 11.19 -2.57 -9.99
CA SER A 144 10.95 -3.12 -11.32
C SER A 144 10.55 -4.60 -11.26
N LEU A 145 11.22 -5.41 -10.43
CA LEU A 145 10.87 -6.81 -10.22
C LEU A 145 9.44 -6.98 -9.66
N CYS A 146 9.06 -6.16 -8.68
CA CYS A 146 7.71 -6.16 -8.13
C CYS A 146 6.67 -5.75 -9.19
N GLY A 147 6.98 -4.76 -10.02
CA GLY A 147 6.15 -4.35 -11.15
C GLY A 147 5.96 -5.46 -12.19
N GLU A 148 7.02 -6.19 -12.54
CA GLU A 148 6.91 -7.36 -13.41
C GLU A 148 6.02 -8.46 -12.80
N HIS A 149 6.18 -8.71 -11.51
CA HIS A 149 5.36 -9.69 -10.78
C HIS A 149 3.88 -9.29 -10.81
N ARG A 150 3.56 -8.03 -10.52
CA ARG A 150 2.21 -7.47 -10.62
C ARG A 150 1.63 -7.63 -12.03
N GLN A 151 2.39 -7.34 -13.07
CA GLN A 151 1.91 -7.53 -14.45
C GLN A 151 1.63 -8.99 -14.79
N ARG A 152 2.47 -9.93 -14.30
CA ARG A 152 2.22 -11.36 -14.49
C ARG A 152 0.94 -11.79 -13.78
N TRP A 153 0.71 -11.26 -12.58
CA TRP A 153 -0.50 -11.53 -11.82
C TRP A 153 -1.74 -10.93 -12.50
N GLY A 154 -1.69 -9.68 -12.95
CA GLY A 154 -2.76 -9.06 -13.73
C GLY A 154 -3.14 -9.87 -14.97
N ARG A 155 -2.16 -10.35 -15.75
CA ARG A 155 -2.42 -11.25 -16.89
C ARG A 155 -3.04 -12.60 -16.47
N ALA A 156 -2.70 -13.11 -15.28
CA ALA A 156 -3.30 -14.33 -14.78
C ALA A 156 -4.76 -14.09 -14.35
N CYS A 157 -5.07 -12.95 -13.74
CA CYS A 157 -6.43 -12.52 -13.43
C CYS A 157 -7.25 -12.29 -14.70
N GLU A 158 -6.71 -11.60 -15.72
CA GLU A 158 -7.36 -11.42 -17.03
C GLU A 158 -7.73 -12.76 -17.66
N ARG A 159 -6.77 -13.70 -17.74
CA ARG A 159 -7.07 -15.06 -18.23
C ARG A 159 -8.12 -15.78 -17.39
N PHE A 160 -8.08 -15.64 -16.07
CA PHE A 160 -9.12 -16.19 -15.21
C PHE A 160 -10.49 -15.62 -15.56
N VAL A 161 -10.60 -14.30 -15.72
CA VAL A 161 -11.86 -13.66 -16.10
C VAL A 161 -12.31 -14.14 -17.48
N ASP A 162 -11.42 -14.20 -18.48
CA ASP A 162 -11.74 -14.67 -19.84
C ASP A 162 -12.23 -16.13 -19.83
N GLU A 163 -11.51 -17.02 -19.14
CA GLU A 163 -11.87 -18.43 -19.02
C GLU A 163 -13.13 -18.66 -18.17
N LEU A 164 -13.39 -17.78 -17.19
CA LEU A 164 -14.68 -17.75 -16.49
C LEU A 164 -15.80 -17.28 -17.43
N CYS A 165 -15.57 -16.24 -18.25
CA CYS A 165 -16.52 -15.68 -19.20
C CYS A 165 -16.89 -16.67 -20.32
N ASP A 166 -15.93 -17.46 -20.80
CA ASP A 166 -16.13 -18.50 -21.81
C ASP A 166 -16.93 -19.71 -21.29
N ARG A 167 -17.24 -19.72 -19.99
CA ARG A 167 -18.14 -20.69 -19.38
C ARG A 167 -19.57 -20.16 -19.32
N ASP A 168 -20.32 -20.46 -20.38
CA ASP A 168 -21.76 -20.18 -20.52
C ASP A 168 -22.61 -20.66 -19.32
N ASP A 169 -22.16 -21.67 -18.58
CA ASP A 169 -22.88 -22.22 -17.43
C ASP A 169 -22.73 -21.39 -16.14
N LEU A 170 -21.75 -20.49 -16.08
CA LEU A 170 -21.51 -19.58 -14.96
C LEU A 170 -22.08 -18.18 -15.22
N PHE A 171 -21.99 -17.66 -16.45
CA PHE A 171 -22.36 -16.27 -16.78
C PHE A 171 -23.83 -16.03 -17.15
N ALA A 172 -24.69 -17.05 -17.10
CA ALA A 172 -26.13 -16.83 -17.15
C ALA A 172 -26.65 -16.03 -15.95
N ASP A 173 -25.87 -15.92 -14.87
CA ASP A 173 -26.17 -15.15 -13.67
C ASP A 173 -25.28 -13.89 -13.58
N PRO A 174 -25.87 -12.67 -13.63
CA PRO A 174 -25.15 -11.39 -13.53
C PRO A 174 -24.22 -11.27 -12.30
N ILE A 175 -24.44 -12.10 -11.28
CA ILE A 175 -23.58 -12.15 -10.09
C ILE A 175 -22.14 -12.56 -10.43
N TRP A 176 -21.93 -13.49 -11.37
CA TRP A 176 -20.59 -13.96 -11.72
C TRP A 176 -19.79 -12.95 -12.56
N GLN A 177 -20.46 -12.09 -13.32
CA GLN A 177 -19.82 -10.91 -13.93
C GLN A 177 -19.25 -9.98 -12.88
N GLN A 178 -20.04 -9.65 -11.84
CA GLN A 178 -19.59 -8.75 -10.79
C GLN A 178 -18.47 -9.38 -9.93
N VAL A 179 -18.51 -10.69 -9.69
CA VAL A 179 -17.43 -11.44 -9.01
C VAL A 179 -16.11 -11.33 -9.80
N ALA A 180 -16.15 -11.51 -11.12
CA ALA A 180 -14.98 -11.45 -11.99
C ALA A 180 -14.36 -10.03 -12.01
N GLU A 181 -15.19 -8.99 -12.07
CA GLU A 181 -14.76 -7.60 -11.97
C GLU A 181 -14.12 -7.28 -10.60
N ASP A 182 -14.73 -7.77 -9.51
CA ASP A 182 -14.21 -7.58 -8.14
C ASP A 182 -12.84 -8.29 -7.95
N PHE A 183 -12.59 -9.41 -8.64
CA PHE A 183 -11.30 -10.13 -8.62
C PHE A 183 -10.21 -9.50 -9.50
N ALA A 184 -10.57 -8.88 -10.62
CA ALA A 184 -9.60 -8.28 -11.56
C ALA A 184 -8.76 -7.14 -10.91
N VAL A 185 -9.25 -6.58 -9.81
CA VAL A 185 -8.59 -5.50 -9.06
C VAL A 185 -7.62 -6.03 -7.99
N GLY A 186 -7.57 -7.35 -7.77
CA GLY A 186 -6.61 -7.96 -6.85
C GLY A 186 -6.94 -7.83 -5.36
N GLY A 187 -8.23 -7.73 -5.02
CA GLY A 187 -8.70 -7.66 -3.63
C GLY A 187 -8.69 -9.00 -2.88
N PRO A 188 -8.83 -8.96 -1.55
CA PRO A 188 -8.90 -10.16 -0.72
C PRO A 188 -10.15 -11.02 -1.04
N LEU A 189 -10.02 -12.33 -0.85
CA LEU A 189 -11.07 -13.32 -1.12
C LEU A 189 -12.30 -13.14 -0.20
N GLU A 190 -12.08 -12.71 1.04
CA GLU A 190 -13.08 -12.75 2.10
C GLU A 190 -14.28 -11.82 1.83
N PRO A 191 -14.10 -10.57 1.38
CA PRO A 191 -15.20 -9.73 0.90
C PRO A 191 -15.97 -10.33 -0.27
N VAL A 192 -15.31 -11.05 -1.19
CA VAL A 192 -15.99 -11.71 -2.31
C VAL A 192 -16.84 -12.88 -1.82
N LEU A 193 -16.33 -13.67 -0.88
CA LEU A 193 -17.08 -14.76 -0.26
C LEU A 193 -18.28 -14.23 0.54
N GLU A 194 -18.12 -13.14 1.29
CA GLU A 194 -19.20 -12.52 2.05
C GLU A 194 -20.29 -11.92 1.15
N ARG A 195 -19.89 -11.30 0.04
CA ARG A 195 -20.79 -10.61 -0.90
C ARG A 195 -21.55 -11.58 -1.79
N TYR A 196 -20.94 -12.73 -2.15
CA TYR A 196 -21.53 -13.66 -3.10
C TYR A 196 -21.74 -15.06 -2.50
N GLN A 197 -22.97 -15.32 -2.03
CA GLN A 197 -23.39 -16.60 -1.46
C GLN A 197 -23.12 -17.78 -2.43
N ILE A 198 -23.21 -17.55 -3.74
CA ILE A 198 -22.99 -18.55 -4.78
C ILE A 198 -21.53 -19.06 -4.84
N VAL A 199 -20.57 -18.17 -4.58
CA VAL A 199 -19.13 -18.51 -4.47
C VAL A 199 -18.89 -19.35 -3.21
N ARG A 200 -19.50 -18.93 -2.08
CA ARG A 200 -19.47 -19.69 -0.81
C ARG A 200 -20.05 -21.08 -0.95
N ASP A 201 -21.21 -21.22 -1.60
CA ASP A 201 -21.91 -22.51 -1.69
C ASP A 201 -21.16 -23.48 -2.60
N ARG A 202 -20.44 -22.97 -3.61
CA ARG A 202 -19.55 -23.79 -4.45
C ARG A 202 -18.29 -24.24 -3.70
N ILE A 203 -17.63 -23.33 -2.96
CA ILE A 203 -16.48 -23.66 -2.11
C ILE A 203 -16.87 -24.61 -0.96
N LYS A 204 -18.10 -24.51 -0.43
CA LYS A 204 -18.64 -25.45 0.56
C LYS A 204 -18.96 -26.83 0.00
N ALA A 205 -19.28 -26.94 -1.30
CA ALA A 205 -19.49 -28.23 -1.93
C ALA A 205 -18.19 -29.05 -2.02
N ASP A 206 -17.03 -28.38 -2.08
CA ASP A 206 -15.68 -28.97 -1.93
C ASP A 206 -15.15 -28.81 -0.50
N ALA A 207 -15.80 -29.51 0.44
CA ALA A 207 -15.63 -29.35 1.89
C ALA A 207 -14.19 -29.43 2.44
N GLY A 208 -13.20 -29.94 1.69
CA GLY A 208 -11.78 -29.96 2.08
C GLY A 208 -11.01 -28.68 1.74
N GLU A 209 -11.48 -27.88 0.80
CA GLU A 209 -10.72 -26.75 0.25
C GLU A 209 -11.03 -25.44 0.96
N ARG A 210 -12.27 -25.27 1.43
CA ARG A 210 -12.68 -24.05 2.16
C ARG A 210 -11.78 -23.74 3.35
N ASP A 211 -11.51 -24.75 4.19
CA ASP A 211 -10.67 -24.58 5.38
C ASP A 211 -9.20 -24.40 4.99
N HIS A 212 -8.76 -24.93 3.84
CA HIS A 212 -7.41 -24.75 3.31
C HIS A 212 -7.16 -23.32 2.78
N TYR A 213 -8.13 -22.74 2.08
CA TYR A 213 -8.03 -21.37 1.54
C TYR A 213 -8.23 -20.30 2.63
N LEU A 214 -9.15 -20.51 3.58
CA LEU A 214 -9.42 -19.55 4.66
C LEU A 214 -8.40 -19.61 5.80
N SER A 215 -7.81 -20.76 6.11
CA SER A 215 -6.84 -20.87 7.21
C SER A 215 -5.46 -20.27 6.92
N ASN A 216 -5.16 -19.99 5.65
CA ASN A 216 -3.84 -19.53 5.24
C ASN A 216 -3.72 -18.01 5.10
N ASN A 217 -4.81 -17.23 5.20
CA ASN A 217 -4.80 -15.76 5.07
C ASN A 217 -4.01 -15.24 3.84
N GLN A 218 -3.86 -16.08 2.81
CA GLN A 218 -2.98 -15.84 1.67
C GLN A 218 -3.73 -15.03 0.63
N THR A 219 -3.06 -14.03 0.06
CA THR A 219 -3.36 -13.58 -1.30
C THR A 219 -3.54 -14.80 -2.21
N PHE A 220 -4.65 -14.79 -2.93
CA PHE A 220 -5.22 -15.96 -3.58
C PHE A 220 -4.25 -16.52 -4.65
N ASP A 221 -3.65 -17.69 -4.40
CA ASP A 221 -2.86 -18.41 -5.42
C ASP A 221 -3.81 -19.08 -6.42
N MET A 222 -4.12 -18.32 -7.47
CA MET A 222 -4.97 -18.75 -8.58
C MET A 222 -4.52 -20.07 -9.19
N GLY A 223 -3.22 -20.39 -9.19
CA GLY A 223 -2.70 -21.64 -9.76
C GLY A 223 -3.11 -22.88 -8.97
N ASN A 224 -3.20 -22.77 -7.64
CA ASN A 224 -3.67 -23.87 -6.79
C ASN A 224 -5.18 -24.08 -6.92
N LEU A 225 -5.96 -23.00 -7.01
CA LEU A 225 -7.41 -23.06 -7.27
C LEU A 225 -7.71 -23.73 -8.61
N TRP A 226 -6.87 -23.47 -9.60
CA TRP A 226 -6.98 -24.00 -10.94
C TRP A 226 -6.78 -25.53 -10.99
N HIS A 227 -5.78 -26.05 -10.26
CA HIS A 227 -5.59 -27.49 -10.10
C HIS A 227 -6.69 -28.14 -9.25
N ALA A 228 -7.09 -27.48 -8.18
CA ALA A 228 -8.17 -27.89 -7.28
C ALA A 228 -9.50 -28.12 -8.01
N TRP A 229 -9.88 -27.17 -8.87
CA TRP A 229 -11.12 -27.27 -9.65
C TRP A 229 -10.98 -28.10 -10.94
N GLY A 230 -9.83 -28.75 -11.14
CA GLY A 230 -9.56 -29.59 -12.31
C GLY A 230 -9.53 -28.79 -13.62
N LEU A 231 -9.27 -27.50 -13.55
CA LEU A 231 -9.25 -26.60 -14.70
C LEU A 231 -7.85 -26.54 -15.33
N ALA A 232 -6.80 -27.00 -14.63
CA ALA A 232 -5.40 -26.83 -15.08
C ALA A 232 -5.08 -27.90 -16.10
N GLN A 233 -4.59 -27.47 -17.26
CA GLN A 233 -3.83 -28.37 -18.12
C GLN A 233 -2.38 -28.38 -17.62
N ASP A 234 -1.83 -29.58 -17.42
CA ASP A 234 -0.45 -29.84 -17.02
C ASP A 234 0.60 -29.17 -17.93
#